data_AF-A0A1M6Z261-F1
#
_entry.id   AF-A0A1M6Z261-F1
#
_cell.length_a   1.000
_cell.length_b   1.000
_cell.length_c   1.000
_cell.angle_alpha   90.00
_cell.angle_beta   90.00
_cell.angle_gamma   90.00
#
_symmetry.space_group_name_H-M   'P 1'
#
loop_
_entity.id
_entity.type
_entity.pdbx_description
1 polymer ?
#
loop_
_entity_poly.entity_id
_entity_poly.type
_entity_poly.pdbx_seq_one_letter_code
_entity_poly.pdbx_strand_id
1 'polypeptide(L)'
;LNRPDIHIERIGSCLLIRAGDFPRLGAPEEGLPEPYVFVNSVLRVLRDPGPDALHTYIPDLPSADTKNARAWAARFDLPDAAPIPEPPTVVPQPVKREPVRLNVRGGSPCPEAGWWHTPAKAGSRRYFEAGEIMPAIEGSPWGETYWHWSPSER
;
A
#
# COMPACT_ATOMS: atom_id res chain seq x y z
N LEU A 1 11.45 -20.26 16.39
CA LEU A 1 10.34 -19.65 17.15
C LEU A 1 9.71 -20.60 18.20
N ASN A 2 10.27 -21.80 18.44
CA ASN A 2 9.69 -22.75 19.40
C ASN A 2 10.05 -22.36 20.84
N ARG A 3 9.24 -21.47 21.43
CA ARG A 3 9.35 -20.99 22.80
C ARG A 3 7.97 -20.96 23.44
N PRO A 4 7.85 -21.31 24.73
CA PRO A 4 6.54 -21.43 25.40
C PRO A 4 5.81 -20.09 25.56
N ASP A 5 6.55 -18.99 25.59
CA ASP A 5 6.06 -17.63 25.80
C ASP A 5 5.89 -16.83 24.50
N ILE A 6 6.10 -17.46 23.33
CA ILE A 6 5.89 -16.84 22.03
C ILE A 6 4.71 -17.51 21.34
N HIS A 7 3.62 -16.77 21.19
CA HIS A 7 2.37 -17.29 20.61
C HIS A 7 2.24 -16.82 19.17
N ILE A 8 1.93 -17.74 18.26
CA ILE A 8 1.80 -17.46 16.83
C ILE A 8 0.43 -17.95 16.36
N GLU A 9 -0.34 -17.04 15.75
CA GLU A 9 -1.67 -17.33 15.25
C GLU A 9 -1.83 -16.77 13.83
N ARG A 10 -2.55 -17.49 12.98
CA ARG A 10 -2.93 -16.98 11.66
C ARG A 10 -4.27 -16.29 11.75
N ILE A 11 -4.33 -15.05 11.27
CA ILE A 11 -5.57 -14.26 11.17
C ILE A 11 -5.77 -13.91 9.69
N GLY A 12 -6.60 -14.69 9.00
CA GLY A 12 -6.79 -14.57 7.55
C GLY A 12 -5.48 -14.75 6.77
N SER A 13 -5.10 -13.73 6.00
CA SER A 13 -3.82 -13.68 5.27
C SER A 13 -2.64 -13.21 6.12
N CYS A 14 -2.86 -12.83 7.38
CA CYS A 14 -1.85 -12.26 8.27
C CYS A 14 -1.35 -13.27 9.31
N LEU A 15 -0.18 -13.00 9.86
CA LEU A 15 0.41 -13.72 10.99
C LEU A 15 0.46 -12.78 12.20
N LEU A 16 -0.16 -13.17 13.30
CA LEU A 16 -0.03 -12.52 14.61
C LEU A 16 1.07 -13.23 15.40
N ILE A 17 2.04 -12.46 15.89
CA ILE A 17 3.11 -12.96 16.77
C ILE A 17 3.03 -12.18 18.08
N ARG A 18 2.78 -12.88 19.19
CA ARG A 18 2.75 -12.31 20.54
C ARG A 18 4.06 -12.63 21.26
N ALA A 19 4.68 -11.60 21.83
CA ALA A 19 5.89 -11.71 22.63
C ALA A 19 5.56 -11.69 24.12
N GLY A 20 5.53 -12.85 24.76
CA GLY A 20 5.12 -13.04 26.16
C GLY A 20 3.61 -13.22 26.33
N ASP A 21 3.20 -13.58 27.54
CA ASP A 21 1.79 -13.80 27.88
C ASP A 21 1.01 -12.50 28.07
N PHE A 22 1.71 -11.44 28.51
CA PHE A 22 1.14 -10.13 28.79
C PHE A 22 1.97 -9.02 28.13
N PRO A 23 1.32 -7.92 27.70
CA PRO A 23 2.04 -6.77 27.20
C PRO A 23 2.93 -6.17 28.30
N ARG A 24 4.21 -6.00 27.99
CA ARG A 24 5.17 -5.29 28.85
C ARG A 24 5.54 -3.96 28.21
N LEU A 25 5.54 -2.91 29.02
CA LEU A 25 5.94 -1.58 28.59
C LEU A 25 7.46 -1.47 28.43
N GLY A 26 8.23 -2.28 29.16
CA GLY A 26 9.69 -2.28 29.11
C GLY A 26 10.28 -1.00 29.69
N ALA A 27 9.98 -0.73 30.96
CA ALA A 27 10.53 0.42 31.66
C ALA A 27 12.08 0.36 31.63
N PRO A 28 12.79 1.49 31.42
CA PRO A 28 14.25 1.48 31.28
C PRO A 28 14.99 0.74 32.40
N GLU A 29 14.49 0.85 33.63
CA GLU A 29 15.01 0.20 34.84
C GLU A 29 14.82 -1.33 34.86
N GLU A 30 13.86 -1.88 34.11
CA GLU A 30 13.63 -3.32 33.97
C GLU A 30 14.53 -3.96 32.90
N GLY A 31 15.23 -3.14 32.13
CA GLY A 31 15.99 -3.58 30.96
C GLY A 31 15.09 -4.02 29.80
N LEU A 32 15.72 -4.60 28.77
CA LEU A 32 15.00 -5.02 27.57
C LEU A 32 14.15 -6.28 27.87
N PRO A 33 12.83 -6.27 27.60
CA PRO A 33 11.99 -7.44 27.76
C PRO A 33 12.44 -8.55 26.81
N GLU A 34 12.91 -9.65 27.36
CA GLU A 34 13.54 -10.74 26.61
C GLU A 34 12.64 -11.30 25.47
N PRO A 35 11.32 -11.53 25.64
CA PRO A 35 10.47 -11.99 24.54
C PRO A 35 10.40 -11.01 23.37
N TYR A 36 10.50 -9.71 23.65
CA TYR A 36 10.47 -8.66 22.65
C TYR A 36 11.79 -8.61 21.89
N VAL A 37 12.93 -8.73 22.59
CA VAL A 37 14.26 -8.85 21.98
C VAL A 37 14.33 -10.08 21.08
N PHE A 38 13.80 -11.21 21.54
CA PHE A 38 13.77 -12.43 20.75
C PHE A 38 12.97 -12.27 19.45
N VAL A 39 11.71 -11.81 19.54
CA VAL A 39 10.87 -11.59 18.35
C VAL A 39 11.48 -10.53 17.43
N ASN A 40 12.02 -9.45 18.00
CA ASN A 40 12.77 -8.42 17.30
C ASN A 40 13.91 -9.04 16.48
N SER A 41 14.76 -9.85 17.10
CA SER A 41 15.93 -10.46 16.45
C SER A 41 15.57 -11.33 15.24
N VAL A 42 14.45 -12.07 15.32
CA VAL A 42 14.00 -12.97 14.24
C VAL A 42 13.36 -12.18 13.10
N LEU A 43 12.51 -11.20 13.43
CA LEU A 43 11.75 -10.44 12.43
C LEU A 43 12.53 -9.25 11.88
N ARG A 44 13.71 -8.95 12.42
CA ARG A 44 14.49 -7.76 12.06
C ARG A 44 14.80 -7.70 10.57
N VAL A 45 15.06 -8.85 9.95
CA VAL A 45 15.37 -8.97 8.51
C VAL A 45 14.20 -8.60 7.59
N LEU A 46 12.98 -8.54 8.13
CA LEU A 46 11.76 -8.17 7.39
C LEU A 46 11.45 -6.67 7.51
N ARG A 47 12.23 -5.92 8.29
CA ARG A 47 12.01 -4.48 8.45
C ARG A 47 12.39 -3.73 7.19
N ASP A 48 11.64 -2.67 6.92
CA ASP A 48 12.09 -1.63 6.02
C ASP A 48 13.32 -0.93 6.63
N PRO A 49 14.48 -0.89 5.95
CA PRO A 49 15.66 -0.15 6.45
C PRO A 49 15.47 1.37 6.41
N GLY A 50 14.49 1.89 5.66
CA GLY A 50 14.23 3.30 5.50
C GLY A 50 12.78 3.69 5.78
N PRO A 51 12.20 3.32 6.94
CA PRO A 51 10.78 3.55 7.19
C PRO A 51 10.47 5.04 7.20
N ASP A 52 9.29 5.39 6.69
CA ASP A 52 8.69 6.71 6.85
C ASP A 52 8.25 6.96 8.30
N ALA A 53 7.77 8.18 8.57
CA ALA A 53 7.15 8.49 9.84
C ALA A 53 5.90 7.62 10.08
N LEU A 54 5.68 7.19 11.32
CA LEU A 54 4.51 6.41 11.73
C LEU A 54 3.19 7.20 11.65
N HIS A 55 3.28 8.50 11.39
CA HIS A 55 2.14 9.42 11.28
C HIS A 55 2.47 10.49 10.23
N THR A 56 1.44 11.12 9.66
CA THR A 56 1.59 12.34 8.86
C THR A 56 2.42 13.35 9.65
N TYR A 57 3.48 13.89 9.05
CA TYR A 57 4.37 14.81 9.72
C TYR A 57 3.59 15.97 10.36
N ILE A 58 3.70 16.10 11.68
CA ILE A 58 3.17 17.23 12.45
C ILE A 58 4.39 18.04 12.90
N PRO A 59 4.54 19.30 12.45
CA PRO A 59 5.59 20.18 12.96
C PRO A 59 5.56 20.20 14.49
N ASP A 60 6.74 20.12 15.10
CA ASP A 60 6.95 20.17 16.56
C ASP A 60 6.49 18.95 17.38
N LEU A 61 6.10 17.85 16.73
CA LEU A 61 5.85 16.58 17.42
C LEU A 61 6.97 15.57 17.13
N PRO A 62 7.94 15.38 18.04
CA PRO A 62 9.07 14.47 17.83
C PRO A 62 8.62 13.04 17.46
N SER A 63 7.52 12.55 18.03
CA SER A 63 7.02 11.20 17.71
C SER A 63 6.50 11.04 16.28
N ALA A 64 6.34 12.13 15.52
CA ALA A 64 5.84 12.12 14.14
C ALA A 64 6.94 12.37 13.08
N ASP A 65 8.22 12.35 13.45
CA ASP A 65 9.33 12.43 12.49
C ASP A 65 9.99 11.07 12.20
N THR A 66 10.65 10.99 11.04
CA THR A 66 11.30 9.78 10.54
C THR A 66 12.42 9.27 11.46
N LYS A 67 13.15 10.17 12.14
CA LYS A 67 14.25 9.80 13.03
C LYS A 67 13.71 9.07 14.27
N ASN A 68 12.66 9.61 14.88
CA ASN A 68 12.04 9.01 16.05
C ASN A 68 11.27 7.73 15.70
N ALA A 69 10.64 7.64 14.53
CA ALA A 69 10.05 6.40 14.03
C ALA A 69 11.11 5.28 13.91
N ARG A 70 12.28 5.59 13.34
CA ARG A 70 13.41 4.65 13.24
C ARG A 70 13.92 4.22 14.63
N ALA A 71 14.10 5.18 15.54
CA ALA A 71 14.54 4.89 16.91
C ALA A 71 13.54 4.00 17.65
N TRP A 72 12.24 4.28 17.50
CA TRP A 72 11.18 3.45 18.09
C TRP A 72 11.24 2.02 17.56
N ALA A 73 11.38 1.85 16.24
CA ALA A 73 11.45 0.52 15.62
C ALA A 73 12.67 -0.28 16.11
N ALA A 74 13.80 0.39 16.32
CA ALA A 74 15.06 -0.20 16.77
C ALA A 74 15.17 -0.38 18.30
N ARG A 75 14.16 -0.03 19.11
CA ARG A 75 14.28 0.00 20.58
C ARG A 75 14.61 -1.33 21.26
N PHE A 76 14.45 -2.46 20.56
CA PHE A 76 14.80 -3.80 21.04
C PHE A 76 15.99 -4.43 20.29
N ASP A 77 16.69 -3.64 19.46
CA ASP A 77 17.90 -4.09 18.79
C ASP A 77 19.02 -4.24 19.81
N LEU A 78 19.76 -5.35 19.71
CA LEU A 78 20.98 -5.54 20.47
C LEU A 78 22.13 -4.77 19.82
N PRO A 79 23.15 -4.32 20.60
CA PRO A 79 24.27 -3.55 20.07
C PRO A 79 25.05 -4.25 18.93
N ASP A 80 25.02 -5.58 18.90
CA ASP A 80 25.71 -6.45 17.93
C ASP A 80 24.76 -7.01 16.86
N ALA A 81 23.54 -6.49 16.75
CA ALA A 81 22.59 -6.94 15.73
C ALA A 81 23.13 -6.70 14.31
N ALA A 82 23.01 -7.72 13.46
CA ALA A 82 23.34 -7.63 12.04
C ALA A 82 22.59 -6.47 11.36
N PRO A 83 23.10 -5.82 10.30
CA PRO A 83 22.38 -4.76 9.59
C PRO A 83 21.06 -5.27 8.98
N ILE A 84 20.07 -4.39 8.82
CA ILE A 84 18.84 -4.72 8.06
C ILE A 84 19.28 -4.87 6.60
N PRO A 85 18.91 -5.96 5.90
CA PRO A 85 19.26 -6.11 4.50
C PRO A 85 18.63 -5.00 3.66
N GLU A 86 19.38 -4.45 2.71
CA GLU A 86 18.79 -3.56 1.71
C GLU A 86 17.82 -4.37 0.84
N PRO A 87 16.59 -3.87 0.60
CA PRO A 87 15.67 -4.49 -0.33
C PRO A 87 16.36 -4.66 -1.68
N PRO A 88 16.24 -5.83 -2.33
CA PRO A 88 16.73 -5.97 -3.69
C PRO A 88 16.05 -4.91 -4.55
N THR A 89 16.80 -4.30 -5.46
CA THR A 89 16.19 -3.43 -6.47
C THR A 89 15.24 -4.28 -7.30
N VAL A 90 13.93 -4.19 -6.99
CA VAL A 90 12.88 -4.74 -7.84
C VAL A 90 12.87 -3.86 -9.07
N VAL A 91 13.67 -4.21 -10.07
CA VAL A 91 13.54 -3.63 -11.40
C VAL A 91 12.16 -4.08 -11.87
N PRO A 92 11.15 -3.19 -11.96
CA PRO A 92 9.88 -3.60 -12.53
C PRO A 92 10.24 -4.10 -13.93
N GLN A 93 9.86 -5.34 -14.26
CA GLN A 93 9.88 -5.72 -15.67
C GLN A 93 9.14 -4.62 -16.42
N PRO A 94 9.64 -4.14 -17.57
CA PRO A 94 8.95 -3.12 -18.33
C PRO A 94 7.59 -3.68 -18.67
N VAL A 95 6.58 -3.30 -17.88
CA VAL A 95 5.19 -3.50 -18.23
C VAL A 95 5.08 -2.82 -19.57
N LYS A 96 4.68 -3.55 -20.60
CA LYS A 96 4.23 -2.94 -21.86
C LYS A 96 3.08 -2.02 -21.48
N ARG A 97 3.40 -0.78 -21.11
CA ARG A 97 2.43 0.25 -20.79
C ARG A 97 1.80 0.58 -22.12
N GLU A 98 0.61 0.06 -22.36
CA GLU A 98 -0.23 0.60 -23.41
C GLU A 98 -0.31 2.12 -23.22
N PRO A 99 -0.26 2.90 -24.31
CA PRO A 99 -0.33 4.35 -24.20
C PRO A 99 -1.56 4.74 -23.36
N VAL A 100 -1.35 5.62 -22.39
CA VAL A 100 -2.42 6.13 -21.53
C VAL A 100 -3.40 6.90 -22.42
N ARG A 101 -4.58 6.34 -22.65
CA ARG A 101 -5.66 7.03 -23.36
C ARG A 101 -6.39 7.94 -22.37
N LEU A 102 -6.49 9.22 -22.72
CA LEU A 102 -7.25 10.20 -21.94
C LEU A 102 -8.75 9.87 -22.01
N ASN A 103 -9.48 10.24 -20.95
CA ASN A 103 -10.93 10.18 -20.95
C ASN A 103 -11.51 11.22 -21.92
N VAL A 104 -12.65 10.89 -22.53
CA VAL A 104 -13.29 11.74 -23.55
C VAL A 104 -14.63 12.24 -23.02
N ARG A 105 -14.85 13.55 -23.02
CA ARG A 105 -16.11 14.14 -22.57
C ARG A 105 -17.26 13.76 -23.52
N GLY A 106 -18.43 13.45 -22.98
CA GLY A 106 -19.66 13.30 -23.76
C GLY A 106 -19.93 14.56 -24.59
N GLY A 107 -20.36 14.36 -25.84
CA GLY A 107 -20.50 15.38 -26.88
C GLY A 107 -19.25 15.58 -27.74
N SER A 108 -18.10 15.01 -27.36
CA SER A 108 -16.87 15.08 -28.16
C SER A 108 -16.73 13.90 -29.13
N PRO A 109 -16.05 14.06 -30.28
CA PRO A 109 -15.74 12.96 -31.19
C PRO A 109 -14.78 11.95 -30.54
N CYS A 110 -14.98 10.68 -30.82
CA CYS A 110 -14.12 9.60 -30.36
C CYS A 110 -12.72 9.73 -31.00
N PRO A 111 -11.63 9.76 -30.22
CA PRO A 111 -10.29 9.95 -30.76
C PRO A 111 -9.76 8.68 -31.46
N GLU A 112 -10.27 7.50 -31.10
CA GLU A 112 -9.80 6.22 -31.60
C GLU A 112 -10.93 5.19 -31.58
N ALA A 113 -11.08 4.46 -32.70
CA ALA A 113 -12.06 3.40 -32.81
C ALA A 113 -11.78 2.28 -31.79
N GLY A 114 -12.81 1.82 -31.08
CA GLY A 114 -12.64 0.79 -30.06
C GLY A 114 -13.78 0.72 -29.06
N TRP A 115 -13.57 -0.09 -28.04
CA TRP A 115 -14.54 -0.27 -26.95
C TRP A 115 -14.32 0.80 -25.88
N TRP A 116 -15.39 1.52 -25.55
CA TRP A 116 -15.40 2.53 -24.51
C TRP A 116 -16.58 2.30 -23.57
N HIS A 117 -16.46 2.75 -22.33
CA HIS A 117 -17.55 2.70 -21.34
C HIS A 117 -17.60 4.00 -20.54
N THR A 118 -18.73 4.27 -19.89
CA THR A 118 -18.87 5.39 -18.95
C THR A 118 -19.57 4.95 -17.66
N PRO A 119 -19.09 5.34 -16.48
CA PRO A 119 -19.78 5.06 -15.22
C PRO A 119 -21.13 5.77 -15.10
N ALA A 120 -21.39 6.80 -15.94
CA ALA A 120 -22.64 7.55 -15.94
C ALA A 120 -23.89 6.70 -16.26
N LYS A 121 -23.72 5.49 -16.81
CA LYS A 121 -24.81 4.54 -17.07
C LYS A 121 -24.31 3.11 -16.99
N ALA A 122 -25.00 2.27 -16.22
CA ALA A 122 -24.74 0.83 -16.18
C ALA A 122 -24.95 0.19 -17.57
N GLY A 123 -24.05 -0.71 -17.97
CA GLY A 123 -24.11 -1.35 -19.29
C GLY A 123 -23.85 -0.40 -20.46
N SER A 124 -23.15 0.72 -20.24
CA SER A 124 -22.81 1.70 -21.28
C SER A 124 -21.71 1.27 -22.24
N ARG A 125 -21.00 0.16 -21.95
CA ARG A 125 -19.88 -0.33 -22.75
C ARG A 125 -20.34 -0.57 -24.18
N ARG A 126 -19.73 0.13 -25.14
CA ARG A 126 -20.00 -0.06 -26.56
C ARG A 126 -18.80 0.28 -27.41
N TYR A 127 -18.82 -0.20 -28.65
CA TYR A 127 -17.84 0.16 -29.66
C TYR A 127 -18.17 1.53 -30.25
N PHE A 128 -17.15 2.33 -30.50
CA PHE A 128 -17.22 3.62 -31.20
C PHE A 128 -16.26 3.61 -32.37
N GLU A 129 -16.65 4.23 -33.48
CA GLU A 129 -15.74 4.55 -34.58
C GLU A 129 -14.97 5.83 -34.30
N ALA A 130 -13.77 5.97 -34.87
CA ALA A 130 -13.01 7.22 -34.78
C ALA A 130 -13.81 8.38 -35.42
N GLY A 131 -13.94 9.49 -34.70
CA GLY A 131 -14.76 10.63 -35.09
C GLY A 131 -16.24 10.54 -34.70
N GLU A 132 -16.73 9.38 -34.24
CA GLU A 132 -18.11 9.24 -33.78
C GLU A 132 -18.35 10.08 -32.52
N ILE A 133 -19.45 10.84 -32.48
CA ILE A 133 -19.79 11.65 -31.30
C ILE A 133 -20.20 10.74 -30.14
N MET A 134 -19.44 10.82 -29.05
CA MET A 134 -19.72 10.02 -27.87
C MET A 134 -20.88 10.66 -27.08
N PRO A 135 -21.96 9.94 -26.75
CA PRO A 135 -23.15 10.58 -26.19
C PRO A 135 -22.91 11.10 -24.77
N ALA A 136 -23.54 12.24 -24.45
CA ALA A 136 -23.65 12.74 -23.10
C ALA A 136 -24.93 12.16 -22.46
N ILE A 137 -24.82 11.64 -21.25
CA ILE A 137 -25.93 11.04 -20.51
C ILE A 137 -26.51 12.09 -19.57
N GLU A 138 -27.67 12.63 -19.93
CA GLU A 138 -28.39 13.60 -19.12
C GLU A 138 -29.00 12.95 -17.87
N GLY A 139 -29.03 13.70 -16.76
CA GLY A 139 -29.64 13.24 -15.51
C GLY A 139 -28.86 12.14 -14.75
N SER A 140 -27.61 11.87 -15.14
CA SER A 140 -26.75 10.94 -14.42
C SER A 140 -26.42 11.45 -13.01
N PRO A 141 -26.48 10.60 -11.96
CA PRO A 141 -26.02 10.97 -10.62
C PRO A 141 -24.50 11.21 -10.56
N TRP A 142 -23.76 10.84 -11.62
CA TRP A 142 -22.31 11.01 -11.74
C TRP A 142 -21.89 12.35 -12.37
N GLY A 143 -22.84 13.25 -12.66
CA GLY A 143 -22.55 14.53 -13.30
C GLY A 143 -22.24 14.39 -14.79
N GLU A 144 -21.23 15.13 -15.27
CA GLU A 144 -20.85 15.10 -16.69
C GLU A 144 -20.35 13.72 -17.14
N THR A 145 -20.70 13.34 -18.37
CA THR A 145 -20.31 12.04 -18.92
C THR A 145 -18.87 12.08 -19.41
N TYR A 146 -18.05 11.15 -18.93
CA TYR A 146 -16.73 10.87 -19.46
C TYR A 146 -16.64 9.40 -19.90
N TRP A 147 -16.11 9.19 -21.10
CA TRP A 147 -15.88 7.89 -21.71
C TRP A 147 -14.44 7.44 -21.49
N HIS A 148 -14.29 6.18 -21.10
CA HIS A 148 -13.03 5.54 -20.75
C HIS A 148 -12.80 4.33 -21.64
N TRP A 149 -11.57 4.21 -22.16
CA TRP A 149 -11.14 3.07 -22.97
C TRP A 149 -11.33 1.74 -22.23
N SER A 150 -11.87 0.72 -22.91
CA SER A 150 -12.30 -0.57 -22.35
C SER A 150 -12.01 -1.74 -23.31
N PRO A 151 -10.73 -2.03 -23.60
CA PRO A 151 -10.35 -3.02 -24.61
C PRO A 151 -10.57 -4.46 -24.13
N SER A 152 -10.52 -4.68 -22.82
CA SER A 152 -10.67 -5.96 -22.17
C SER A 152 -12.06 -6.10 -21.55
N GLU A 153 -12.72 -7.23 -21.78
CA GLU A 153 -13.84 -7.68 -20.97
C GLU A 153 -13.29 -8.06 -19.59
N ARG A 154 -13.70 -7.34 -18.56
CA ARG A 154 -13.63 -7.82 -17.18
C ARG A 154 -15.05 -7.96 -16.66
#